data_AF-A0A948Z146-F1
#
_entry.id   AF-A0A948Z146-F1
#
_cell.length_a   1.000
_cell.length_b   1.000
_cell.length_c   1.000
_cell.angle_alpha   90.00
_cell.angle_beta   90.00
_cell.angle_gamma   90.00
#
_symmetry.space_group_name_H-M   'P 1'
#
loop_
_entity.id
_entity.type
_entity.pdbx_description
1 polymer ?
#
loop_
_entity_poly.entity_id
_entity_poly.type
_entity_poly.pdbx_seq_one_letter_code
_entity_poly.pdbx_strand_id
1 'polypeptide(L)'
;MKISSGGVVVSLVLLLSTLAMASDSNPWEKKLPFKEATIHYVLSGMETGNETLYIRDHGRETATYRVGKTSMMGATVMNETIAIESPDWLYHFDLTNHTGTKSVNPQKYMIEEYHRLSAAEQKQVNENIQKIGLPMTDAMGGTVEQKVTKILGYDCDRTQMMGTTVYTLYGAGIPLKIESNVMGMAMRQEATAVNEGVVDQKYFEPPQGIVAVVDPETDAMARTLAQQTLAMLKSPDGAKKMQEETPMNPMMPQGSGQQQMSPAEQQEMEQAMQMLKGMMGNQK
;
A
#
# COMPACT_ATOMS: atom_id res chain seq x y z
N MET A 1 13.22 7.85 -17.85
CA MET A 1 11.79 7.66 -17.58
C MET A 1 11.66 7.46 -16.08
N LYS A 2 11.20 8.47 -15.32
CA LYS A 2 11.10 8.36 -13.86
C LYS A 2 9.75 7.72 -13.53
N ILE A 3 9.78 6.47 -13.12
CA ILE A 3 8.63 5.78 -12.53
C ILE A 3 8.27 6.56 -11.26
N SER A 4 7.05 7.07 -11.18
CA SER A 4 6.54 7.70 -9.97
C SER A 4 6.46 6.64 -8.86
N SER A 5 7.45 6.63 -7.98
CA SER A 5 7.57 5.74 -6.83
C SER A 5 6.48 5.97 -5.77
N GLY A 6 5.64 7.00 -5.91
CA GLY A 6 4.59 7.33 -4.96
C GLY A 6 3.44 6.33 -4.91
N GLY A 7 3.06 5.72 -6.04
CA GLY A 7 1.95 4.76 -6.10
C GLY A 7 2.28 3.42 -5.42
N VAL A 8 3.53 2.95 -5.55
CA VAL A 8 3.97 1.66 -5.02
C VAL A 8 4.08 1.66 -3.48
N VAL A 9 4.44 2.81 -2.90
CA VAL A 9 4.64 2.93 -1.44
C VAL A 9 3.33 2.90 -0.66
N VAL A 10 2.25 3.47 -1.21
CA VAL A 10 0.92 3.43 -0.56
C VAL A 10 0.32 2.01 -0.58
N SER A 11 0.53 1.25 -1.66
CA SER A 11 0.10 -0.16 -1.74
C SER A 11 0.83 -1.08 -0.74
N LEU A 12 2.10 -0.80 -0.40
CA LEU A 12 2.86 -1.65 0.53
C LEU A 12 2.43 -1.47 2.00
N VAL A 13 2.00 -0.27 2.40
CA VAL A 13 1.52 0.02 3.77
C VAL A 13 0.12 -0.57 4.02
N LEU A 14 -0.74 -0.62 2.99
CA LEU A 14 -2.09 -1.18 3.10
C LEU A 14 -2.11 -2.72 3.21
N LEU A 15 -1.04 -3.41 2.80
CA LEU A 15 -0.91 -4.86 2.95
C LEU A 15 -0.71 -5.30 4.42
N LEU A 16 -0.13 -4.46 5.27
CA LEU A 16 0.22 -4.82 6.65
C LEU A 16 -0.96 -4.72 7.63
N SER A 17 -1.93 -3.84 7.37
CA SER A 17 -3.05 -3.57 8.29
C SER A 17 -4.16 -4.64 8.27
N THR A 18 -4.14 -5.57 7.31
CA THR A 18 -5.19 -6.61 7.21
C THR A 18 -4.89 -7.89 8.01
N LEU A 19 -3.72 -8.02 8.66
CA LEU A 19 -3.23 -9.32 9.15
C LEU A 19 -3.79 -9.78 10.51
N ALA A 20 -4.57 -8.95 11.22
CA ALA A 20 -4.92 -9.20 12.62
C ALA A 20 -6.20 -10.03 12.88
N MET A 21 -6.81 -10.69 11.89
CA MET A 21 -8.10 -11.40 12.07
C MET A 21 -8.00 -12.90 11.85
N ALA A 22 -8.58 -13.67 12.79
CA ALA A 22 -8.68 -15.11 12.75
C ALA A 22 -9.85 -15.47 11.83
N SER A 23 -9.52 -15.97 10.65
CA SER A 23 -10.46 -16.64 9.77
C SER A 23 -9.81 -17.94 9.33
N ASP A 24 -10.58 -19.03 9.31
CA ASP A 24 -10.19 -20.27 8.61
C ASP A 24 -10.15 -20.07 7.07
N SER A 25 -10.49 -18.86 6.59
CA SER A 25 -10.39 -18.48 5.19
C SER A 25 -9.00 -17.97 4.81
N ASN A 26 -8.72 -18.04 3.50
CA ASN A 26 -7.55 -17.44 2.89
C ASN A 26 -7.40 -15.95 3.31
N PRO A 27 -6.25 -15.56 3.92
CA PRO A 27 -6.03 -14.20 4.43
C PRO A 27 -5.94 -13.15 3.30
N TRP A 28 -5.71 -13.59 2.07
CA TRP A 28 -5.71 -12.77 0.87
C TRP A 28 -7.06 -12.76 0.14
N GLU A 29 -8.13 -13.35 0.68
CA GLU A 29 -9.48 -13.28 0.08
C GLU A 29 -10.51 -12.71 1.07
N LYS A 30 -10.08 -11.72 1.86
CA LYS A 30 -10.98 -11.05 2.81
C LYS A 30 -12.03 -10.24 2.07
N LYS A 31 -13.29 -10.57 2.33
CA LYS A 31 -14.44 -9.89 1.73
C LYS A 31 -14.82 -8.66 2.53
N LEU A 32 -15.16 -7.60 1.82
CA LEU A 32 -15.75 -6.40 2.40
C LEU A 32 -17.18 -6.66 2.90
N PRO A 33 -17.65 -5.91 3.92
CA PRO A 33 -18.99 -6.09 4.48
C PRO A 33 -20.12 -5.73 3.49
N PHE A 34 -19.79 -5.04 2.40
CA PHE A 34 -20.69 -4.72 1.30
C PHE A 34 -20.21 -5.40 0.01
N LYS A 35 -21.17 -5.75 -0.86
CA LYS A 35 -20.86 -6.34 -2.18
C LYS A 35 -20.33 -5.28 -3.15
N GLU A 36 -20.96 -4.11 -3.14
CA GLU A 36 -20.67 -3.00 -4.03
C GLU A 36 -20.83 -1.69 -3.25
N ALA A 37 -19.91 -0.74 -3.45
CA ALA A 37 -19.98 0.56 -2.81
C ALA A 37 -19.19 1.62 -3.60
N THR A 38 -19.58 2.87 -3.43
CA THR A 38 -18.81 4.04 -3.84
C THR A 38 -18.40 4.83 -2.61
N ILE A 39 -17.09 5.03 -2.42
CA ILE A 39 -16.56 5.84 -1.32
C ILE A 39 -15.99 7.13 -1.89
N HIS A 40 -16.44 8.27 -1.37
CA HIS A 40 -15.93 9.58 -1.75
C HIS A 40 -14.97 10.09 -0.68
N TYR A 41 -13.87 10.68 -1.12
CA TYR A 41 -12.84 11.24 -0.25
C TYR A 41 -12.53 12.68 -0.63
N VAL A 42 -12.16 13.47 0.37
CA VAL A 42 -11.53 14.78 0.20
C VAL A 42 -10.05 14.67 0.56
N LEU A 43 -9.21 15.28 -0.29
CA LEU A 43 -7.77 15.41 -0.09
C LEU A 43 -7.44 16.83 0.40
N SER A 44 -6.55 16.93 1.39
CA SER A 44 -6.08 18.22 1.93
C SER A 44 -4.65 18.15 2.45
N GLY A 45 -4.02 19.32 2.62
CA GLY A 45 -2.61 19.45 2.98
C GLY A 45 -1.76 19.86 1.78
N MET A 46 -0.67 19.15 1.52
CA MET A 46 0.22 19.38 0.39
C MET A 46 -0.46 19.14 -0.98
N GLU A 47 -1.43 18.24 -1.01
CA GLU A 47 -2.32 18.00 -2.15
C GLU A 47 -3.76 18.30 -1.73
N THR A 48 -4.49 19.01 -2.58
CA THR A 48 -5.93 19.25 -2.41
C THR A 48 -6.70 18.69 -3.59
N GLY A 49 -7.88 18.13 -3.35
CA GLY A 49 -8.63 17.47 -4.40
C GLY A 49 -9.66 16.50 -3.89
N ASN A 50 -10.10 15.61 -4.77
CA ASN A 50 -11.07 14.56 -4.45
C ASN A 50 -10.57 13.22 -4.97
N GLU A 51 -10.97 12.17 -4.27
CA GLU A 51 -10.77 10.80 -4.70
C GLU A 51 -12.11 10.05 -4.58
N THR A 52 -12.39 9.15 -5.52
CA THR A 52 -13.56 8.27 -5.46
C THR A 52 -13.11 6.84 -5.70
N LEU A 53 -13.43 5.98 -4.74
CA LEU A 53 -13.17 4.54 -4.78
C LEU A 53 -14.46 3.80 -5.10
N TYR A 54 -14.48 3.15 -6.25
CA TYR A 54 -15.52 2.24 -6.68
C TYR A 54 -15.13 0.82 -6.30
N ILE A 55 -16.08 0.09 -5.73
CA ILE A 55 -15.85 -1.25 -5.20
C ILE A 55 -16.95 -2.16 -5.74
N ARG A 56 -16.56 -3.35 -6.19
CA ARG A 56 -17.50 -4.43 -6.49
C ARG A 56 -16.95 -5.80 -6.13
N ASP A 57 -17.82 -6.80 -6.21
CA ASP A 57 -17.51 -8.19 -5.86
C ASP A 57 -16.83 -8.33 -4.49
N HIS A 58 -17.40 -7.66 -3.48
CA HIS A 58 -16.88 -7.64 -2.11
C HIS A 58 -15.42 -7.16 -1.99
N GLY A 59 -14.97 -6.30 -2.90
CA GLY A 59 -13.60 -5.78 -2.90
C GLY A 59 -12.62 -6.55 -3.77
N ARG A 60 -13.06 -7.59 -4.50
CA ARG A 60 -12.20 -8.29 -5.46
C ARG A 60 -11.85 -7.44 -6.68
N GLU A 61 -12.66 -6.44 -6.97
CA GLU A 61 -12.38 -5.44 -7.99
C GLU A 61 -12.62 -4.04 -7.44
N THR A 62 -11.65 -3.16 -7.68
CA THR A 62 -11.74 -1.76 -7.28
C THR A 62 -11.29 -0.83 -8.41
N ALA A 63 -11.82 0.39 -8.41
CA ALA A 63 -11.34 1.45 -9.26
C ALA A 63 -11.26 2.77 -8.48
N THR A 64 -10.08 3.36 -8.42
CA THR A 64 -9.82 4.62 -7.72
C THR A 64 -9.59 5.73 -8.72
N TYR A 65 -10.46 6.74 -8.69
CA TYR A 65 -10.37 7.95 -9.49
C TYR A 65 -9.89 9.07 -8.59
N ARG A 66 -8.76 9.69 -8.92
CA ARG A 66 -8.16 10.75 -8.12
C ARG A 66 -7.90 11.97 -8.97
N VAL A 67 -8.38 13.12 -8.49
CA VAL A 67 -8.11 14.43 -9.06
C VAL A 67 -7.53 15.28 -7.96
N GLY A 68 -6.25 15.63 -8.10
CA GLY A 68 -5.47 16.34 -7.11
C GLY A 68 -4.72 17.53 -7.70
N LYS A 69 -4.45 18.50 -6.84
CA LYS A 69 -3.60 19.65 -7.12
C LYS A 69 -2.55 19.78 -6.03
N THR A 70 -1.29 19.81 -6.43
CA THR A 70 -0.15 20.05 -5.54
C THR A 70 0.43 21.43 -5.81
N SER A 71 0.68 22.19 -4.75
CA SER A 71 1.32 23.51 -4.84
C SER A 71 2.67 23.48 -4.15
N MET A 72 3.75 23.64 -4.91
CA MET A 72 5.12 23.69 -4.38
C MET A 72 5.87 24.87 -4.98
N MET A 73 6.49 25.70 -4.12
CA MET A 73 7.34 26.84 -4.53
C MET A 73 6.68 27.79 -5.57
N GLY A 74 5.38 28.05 -5.43
CA GLY A 74 4.62 28.92 -6.35
C GLY A 74 4.20 28.26 -7.67
N ALA A 75 4.64 27.03 -7.94
CA ALA A 75 4.16 26.22 -9.06
C ALA A 75 2.97 25.35 -8.62
N THR A 76 1.97 25.24 -9.50
CA THR A 76 0.84 24.33 -9.35
C THR A 76 0.99 23.18 -10.34
N VAL A 77 0.90 21.95 -9.87
CA VAL A 77 0.84 20.74 -10.70
C VAL A 77 -0.51 20.07 -10.47
N MET A 78 -1.21 19.79 -11.57
CA MET A 78 -2.45 19.00 -11.57
C MET A 78 -2.10 17.53 -11.77
N ASN A 79 -2.76 16.65 -11.03
CA ASN A 79 -2.59 15.22 -11.13
C ASN A 79 -3.96 14.54 -11.22
N GLU A 80 -4.23 13.88 -12.34
CA GLU A 80 -5.45 13.13 -12.58
C GLU A 80 -5.10 11.69 -12.90
N THR A 81 -5.58 10.76 -12.08
CA THR A 81 -5.24 9.33 -12.22
C THR A 81 -6.44 8.42 -12.06
N ILE A 82 -6.35 7.26 -12.71
CA ILE A 82 -7.25 6.14 -12.50
C ILE A 82 -6.39 4.92 -12.15
N ALA A 83 -6.68 4.26 -11.05
CA ALA A 83 -6.13 2.95 -10.73
C ALA A 83 -7.27 1.92 -10.76
N ILE A 84 -7.10 0.83 -11.51
CA ILE A 84 -8.08 -0.27 -11.54
C ILE A 84 -7.38 -1.53 -11.06
N GLU A 85 -7.93 -2.16 -10.04
CA GLU A 85 -7.47 -3.43 -9.51
C GLU A 85 -8.51 -4.51 -9.78
N SER A 86 -8.00 -5.64 -10.27
CA SER A 86 -8.74 -6.87 -10.49
C SER A 86 -7.96 -8.06 -9.92
N PRO A 87 -8.57 -9.25 -9.84
CA PRO A 87 -7.87 -10.44 -9.34
C PRO A 87 -6.60 -10.79 -10.13
N ASP A 88 -6.53 -10.43 -11.41
CA ASP A 88 -5.41 -10.77 -12.29
C ASP A 88 -4.44 -9.61 -12.53
N TRP A 89 -4.95 -8.38 -12.56
CA TRP A 89 -4.23 -7.23 -13.09
C TRP A 89 -4.43 -5.98 -12.25
N LEU A 90 -3.36 -5.20 -12.15
CA LEU A 90 -3.33 -3.83 -11.66
C LEU A 90 -3.09 -2.91 -12.86
N TYR A 91 -3.94 -1.91 -13.01
CA TYR A 91 -3.82 -0.87 -14.01
C TYR A 91 -3.61 0.47 -13.33
N HIS A 92 -2.75 1.30 -13.90
CA HIS A 92 -2.59 2.68 -13.48
C HIS A 92 -2.56 3.57 -14.73
N PHE A 93 -3.39 4.59 -14.74
CA PHE A 93 -3.50 5.57 -15.81
C PHE A 93 -3.20 6.95 -15.25
N ASP A 94 -2.30 7.65 -15.91
CA ASP A 94 -2.05 9.08 -15.72
C ASP A 94 -2.79 9.82 -16.84
N LEU A 95 -3.89 10.48 -16.48
CA LEU A 95 -4.74 11.19 -17.42
C LEU A 95 -4.14 12.54 -17.83
N THR A 96 -3.29 13.12 -16.98
CA THR A 96 -2.57 14.37 -17.29
C THR A 96 -1.54 14.13 -18.39
N ASN A 97 -0.79 13.04 -18.29
CA ASN A 97 0.27 12.69 -19.24
C ASN A 97 -0.20 11.73 -20.35
N HIS A 98 -1.46 11.29 -20.32
CA HIS A 98 -2.04 10.31 -21.24
C HIS A 98 -1.22 9.00 -21.35
N THR A 99 -0.78 8.48 -20.20
CA THR A 99 -0.02 7.22 -20.14
C THR A 99 -0.73 6.18 -19.29
N GLY A 100 -0.47 4.90 -19.56
CA GLY A 100 -1.01 3.80 -18.79
C GLY A 100 0.00 2.69 -18.59
N THR A 101 -0.02 2.06 -17.42
CA THR A 101 0.76 0.86 -17.10
C THR A 101 -0.16 -0.26 -16.64
N LYS A 102 0.28 -1.49 -16.89
CA LYS A 102 -0.40 -2.73 -16.52
C LYS A 102 0.61 -3.69 -15.92
N SER A 103 0.30 -4.23 -14.74
CA SER A 103 1.12 -5.25 -14.07
C SER A 103 0.23 -6.34 -13.48
N VAL A 104 0.80 -7.53 -13.28
CA VAL A 104 0.07 -8.64 -12.66
C VAL A 104 -0.22 -8.31 -11.21
N ASN A 105 -1.41 -8.64 -10.72
CA ASN A 105 -1.73 -8.51 -9.30
C ASN A 105 -0.98 -9.59 -8.49
N PRO A 106 -0.02 -9.23 -7.60
CA PRO A 106 0.71 -10.23 -6.82
C PRO A 106 -0.17 -11.08 -5.91
N GLN A 107 -1.32 -10.53 -5.48
CA GLN A 107 -2.30 -11.24 -4.66
C GLN A 107 -2.81 -12.52 -5.34
N LYS A 108 -2.87 -12.54 -6.68
CA LYS A 108 -3.16 -13.74 -7.46
C LYS A 108 -2.27 -14.91 -7.04
N TYR A 109 -0.96 -14.69 -7.01
CA TYR A 109 0.00 -15.74 -6.68
C TYR A 109 -0.01 -16.09 -5.20
N MET A 110 -0.27 -15.11 -4.31
CA MET A 110 -0.49 -15.39 -2.90
C MET A 110 -1.65 -16.37 -2.69
N ILE A 111 -2.77 -16.14 -3.39
CA ILE A 111 -3.96 -16.98 -3.34
C ILE A 111 -3.68 -18.37 -3.94
N GLU A 112 -3.07 -18.42 -5.13
CA GLU A 112 -2.72 -19.69 -5.79
C GLU A 112 -1.79 -20.55 -4.94
N GLU A 113 -0.72 -19.97 -4.36
CA GLU A 113 0.23 -20.72 -3.53
C GLU A 113 -0.40 -21.14 -2.20
N TYR A 114 -1.29 -20.34 -1.60
CA TYR A 114 -2.03 -20.73 -0.39
C TYR A 114 -2.97 -21.91 -0.63
N HIS A 115 -3.69 -21.93 -1.76
CA HIS A 115 -4.59 -23.04 -2.11
C HIS A 115 -3.86 -24.35 -2.41
N ARG A 116 -2.56 -24.31 -2.72
CA ARG A 116 -1.72 -25.51 -2.86
C ARG A 116 -1.30 -26.13 -1.54
N LEU A 117 -1.46 -25.41 -0.44
CA LEU A 117 -1.08 -25.89 0.88
C LEU A 117 -2.07 -26.92 1.41
N SER A 118 -1.57 -27.87 2.21
CA SER A 118 -2.44 -28.72 3.02
C SER A 118 -3.18 -27.90 4.08
N ALA A 119 -4.31 -28.41 4.59
CA ALA A 119 -5.07 -27.74 5.64
C ALA A 119 -4.23 -27.42 6.90
N ALA A 120 -3.28 -28.30 7.25
CA ALA A 120 -2.36 -28.07 8.37
C ALA A 120 -1.40 -26.90 8.10
N GLU A 121 -0.86 -26.81 6.88
CA GLU A 121 0.01 -25.69 6.46
C GLU A 121 -0.78 -24.38 6.35
N GLN A 122 -2.01 -24.40 5.84
CA GLN A 122 -2.89 -23.22 5.80
C GLN A 122 -3.15 -22.67 7.21
N LYS A 123 -3.44 -23.56 8.17
CA LYS A 123 -3.58 -23.18 9.57
C LYS A 123 -2.30 -22.56 10.12
N GLN A 124 -1.14 -23.17 9.85
CA GLN A 124 0.15 -22.64 10.28
C GLN A 124 0.44 -21.25 9.70
N VAL A 125 0.16 -21.04 8.42
CA VAL A 125 0.28 -19.74 7.75
C VAL A 125 -0.60 -18.70 8.43
N ASN A 126 -1.88 -19.01 8.68
CA ASN A 126 -2.81 -18.08 9.32
C ASN A 126 -2.35 -17.71 10.74
N GLU A 127 -1.88 -18.68 11.53
CA GLU A 127 -1.33 -18.42 12.85
C GLU A 127 -0.07 -17.55 12.79
N ASN A 128 0.83 -17.82 11.85
CA ASN A 128 2.09 -17.08 11.71
C ASN A 128 1.86 -15.66 11.23
N ILE A 129 0.90 -15.42 10.33
CA ILE A 129 0.50 -14.08 9.91
C ILE A 129 0.15 -13.21 11.12
N GLN A 130 -0.62 -13.74 12.08
CA GLN A 130 -0.97 -12.99 13.29
C GLN A 130 0.22 -12.77 14.21
N LYS A 131 1.05 -13.80 14.40
CA LYS A 131 2.24 -13.75 15.26
C LYS A 131 3.33 -12.83 14.71
N ILE A 132 3.36 -12.61 13.39
CA ILE A 132 4.35 -11.76 12.72
C ILE A 132 3.83 -10.33 12.59
N GLY A 133 2.58 -10.13 12.18
CA GLY A 133 2.09 -8.81 11.78
C GLY A 133 2.18 -7.75 12.89
N LEU A 134 1.72 -8.07 14.10
CA LEU A 134 1.72 -7.09 15.21
C LEU A 134 3.14 -6.82 15.73
N PRO A 135 3.99 -7.82 16.03
CA PRO A 135 5.36 -7.55 16.44
C PRO A 135 6.20 -6.88 15.35
N MET A 136 5.96 -7.15 14.07
CA MET A 136 6.63 -6.45 12.98
C MET A 136 6.22 -4.98 12.93
N THR A 137 4.93 -4.69 13.12
CA THR A 137 4.45 -3.30 13.19
C THR A 137 5.08 -2.57 14.38
N ASP A 138 5.12 -3.21 15.55
CA ASP A 138 5.77 -2.68 16.76
C ASP A 138 7.28 -2.47 16.57
N ALA A 139 7.98 -3.42 15.96
CA ALA A 139 9.41 -3.32 15.65
C ALA A 139 9.73 -2.16 14.69
N MET A 140 8.79 -1.78 13.83
CA MET A 140 8.89 -0.60 12.96
C MET A 140 8.46 0.70 13.67
N GLY A 141 8.28 0.67 14.99
CA GLY A 141 7.83 1.80 15.80
C GLY A 141 6.37 2.18 15.55
N GLY A 142 5.57 1.23 15.09
CA GLY A 142 4.16 1.41 14.80
C GLY A 142 3.25 0.77 15.84
N THR A 143 1.98 1.16 15.86
CA THR A 143 0.95 0.62 16.74
C THR A 143 -0.30 0.29 15.95
N VAL A 144 -1.04 -0.74 16.40
CA VAL A 144 -2.35 -1.10 15.84
C VAL A 144 -3.36 -1.23 16.98
N GLU A 145 -4.46 -0.49 16.89
CA GLU A 145 -5.56 -0.52 17.86
C GLU A 145 -6.86 -0.84 17.14
N GLN A 146 -7.55 -1.89 17.60
CA GLN A 146 -8.77 -2.35 16.95
C GLN A 146 -10.00 -1.56 17.39
N LYS A 147 -10.90 -1.27 16.44
CA LYS A 147 -12.21 -0.62 16.67
C LYS A 147 -12.11 0.65 17.55
N VAL A 148 -11.07 1.46 17.35
CA VAL A 148 -10.81 2.63 18.20
C VAL A 148 -11.82 3.76 17.99
N THR A 149 -12.48 3.80 16.83
CA THR A 149 -13.42 4.85 16.48
C THR A 149 -14.44 4.38 15.45
N LYS A 150 -15.46 5.21 15.21
CA LYS A 150 -16.42 5.05 14.11
C LYS A 150 -16.31 6.20 13.13
N ILE A 151 -16.17 5.90 11.84
CA ILE A 151 -16.18 6.88 10.75
C ILE A 151 -17.31 6.50 9.80
N LEU A 152 -18.22 7.45 9.53
CA LEU A 152 -19.42 7.22 8.70
C LEU A 152 -20.25 5.98 9.13
N GLY A 153 -20.25 5.67 10.43
CA GLY A 153 -20.97 4.52 11.00
C GLY A 153 -20.17 3.21 11.07
N TYR A 154 -19.02 3.11 10.41
CA TYR A 154 -18.19 1.90 10.39
C TYR A 154 -17.15 1.91 11.51
N ASP A 155 -17.00 0.78 12.21
CA ASP A 155 -15.90 0.58 13.15
C ASP A 155 -14.56 0.62 12.39
N CYS A 156 -13.60 1.35 12.94
CA CYS A 156 -12.28 1.52 12.33
C CYS A 156 -11.16 1.10 13.27
N ASP A 157 -10.19 0.37 12.71
CA ASP A 157 -8.90 0.15 13.33
C ASP A 157 -8.00 1.34 13.09
N ARG A 158 -7.14 1.68 14.05
CA ARG A 158 -6.11 2.70 13.90
C ARG A 158 -4.76 2.04 13.80
N THR A 159 -4.04 2.35 12.74
CA THR A 159 -2.62 2.02 12.60
C THR A 159 -1.82 3.33 12.63
N GLN A 160 -0.78 3.40 13.46
CA GLN A 160 0.14 4.53 13.50
C GLN A 160 1.55 4.04 13.19
N MET A 161 2.27 4.70 12.30
CA MET A 161 3.65 4.37 11.98
C MET A 161 4.34 5.56 11.29
N MET A 162 5.56 5.90 11.70
CA MET A 162 6.41 6.90 11.04
C MET A 162 5.70 8.23 10.71
N GLY A 163 4.98 8.80 11.68
CA GLY A 163 4.27 10.09 11.49
C GLY A 163 2.99 10.00 10.63
N THR A 164 2.54 8.79 10.30
CA THR A 164 1.28 8.53 9.60
C THR A 164 0.31 7.78 10.51
N THR A 165 -0.95 8.21 10.53
CA THR A 165 -2.09 7.56 11.17
C THR A 165 -3.10 7.18 10.10
N VAL A 166 -3.47 5.91 10.05
CA VAL A 166 -4.49 5.37 9.14
C VAL A 166 -5.63 4.80 9.96
N TYR A 167 -6.85 5.18 9.62
CA TYR A 167 -8.07 4.58 10.13
C TYR A 167 -8.67 3.70 9.02
N THR A 168 -8.59 2.38 9.17
CA THR A 168 -9.10 1.40 8.22
C THR A 168 -10.40 0.79 8.73
N LEU A 169 -11.34 0.49 7.84
CA LEU A 169 -12.56 -0.23 8.17
C LEU A 169 -12.20 -1.56 8.86
N TYR A 170 -12.79 -1.83 10.03
CA TYR A 170 -12.47 -3.03 10.83
C TYR A 170 -12.67 -4.32 10.04
N GLY A 171 -11.63 -5.15 10.00
CA GLY A 171 -11.66 -6.41 9.26
C GLY A 171 -11.50 -6.27 7.74
N ALA A 172 -11.21 -5.07 7.24
CA ALA A 172 -11.00 -4.76 5.84
C ALA A 172 -9.77 -3.85 5.61
N GLY A 173 -9.18 -3.92 4.43
CA GLY A 173 -8.03 -3.10 4.04
C GLY A 173 -8.38 -1.70 3.53
N ILE A 174 -9.61 -1.22 3.74
CA ILE A 174 -10.08 0.05 3.14
C ILE A 174 -9.89 1.21 4.12
N PRO A 175 -9.01 2.19 3.83
CA PRO A 175 -8.86 3.37 4.66
C PRO A 175 -10.09 4.27 4.53
N LEU A 176 -10.64 4.72 5.66
CA LEU A 176 -11.64 5.79 5.73
C LEU A 176 -11.02 7.13 6.08
N LYS A 177 -9.83 7.12 6.68
CA LYS A 177 -9.09 8.34 6.97
C LYS A 177 -7.59 8.08 7.04
N ILE A 178 -6.80 8.97 6.46
CA ILE A 178 -5.34 8.97 6.52
C ILE A 178 -4.90 10.37 6.94
N GLU A 179 -4.05 10.45 7.95
CA GLU A 179 -3.36 11.65 8.38
C GLU A 179 -1.86 11.36 8.37
N SER A 180 -1.09 12.10 7.58
CA SER A 180 0.36 11.95 7.52
C SER A 180 1.02 13.30 7.74
N ASN A 181 2.06 13.31 8.57
CA ASN A 181 2.97 14.43 8.71
C ASN A 181 4.39 13.90 8.83
N VAL A 182 5.07 13.88 7.69
CA VAL A 182 6.46 13.41 7.59
C VAL A 182 7.32 14.58 7.18
N MET A 183 8.25 14.98 8.06
CA MET A 183 9.20 16.08 7.81
C MET A 183 8.52 17.40 7.39
N GLY A 184 7.37 17.73 7.99
CA GLY A 184 6.62 18.95 7.70
C GLY A 184 5.73 18.90 6.46
N MET A 185 5.72 17.78 5.74
CA MET A 185 4.78 17.53 4.65
C MET A 185 3.51 16.90 5.21
N ALA A 186 2.50 17.74 5.43
CA ALA A 186 1.19 17.29 5.89
C ALA A 186 0.32 16.84 4.72
N MET A 187 -0.29 15.67 4.84
CA MET A 187 -1.30 15.15 3.92
C MET A 187 -2.46 14.57 4.71
N ARG A 188 -3.67 14.76 4.21
CA ARG A 188 -4.87 14.19 4.77
C ARG A 188 -5.79 13.72 3.66
N GLN A 189 -6.31 12.51 3.82
CA GLN A 189 -7.39 11.95 3.02
C GLN A 189 -8.49 11.52 3.99
N GLU A 190 -9.73 11.91 3.72
CA GLU A 190 -10.85 11.60 4.61
C GLU A 190 -12.10 11.26 3.79
N ALA A 191 -12.71 10.11 4.10
CA ALA A 191 -13.95 9.67 3.49
C ALA A 191 -15.07 10.62 3.93
N THR A 192 -15.82 11.14 2.97
CA THR A 192 -16.96 12.03 3.19
C THR A 192 -18.29 11.32 3.00
N ALA A 193 -18.32 10.21 2.25
CA ALA A 193 -19.49 9.37 2.07
C ALA A 193 -19.10 7.93 1.70
N VAL A 194 -19.92 6.97 2.15
CA VAL A 194 -19.92 5.58 1.70
C VAL A 194 -21.33 5.28 1.21
N ASN A 195 -21.47 5.05 -0.08
CA ASN A 195 -22.74 4.76 -0.74
C ASN A 195 -22.76 3.29 -1.16
N GLU A 196 -23.42 2.44 -0.37
CA GLU A 196 -23.65 1.04 -0.73
C GLU A 196 -24.71 0.93 -1.83
N GLY A 197 -24.45 0.10 -2.83
CA GLY A 197 -25.33 -0.05 -3.98
C GLY A 197 -24.59 -0.45 -5.24
N VAL A 198 -25.35 -0.68 -6.31
CA VAL A 198 -24.79 -1.13 -7.60
C VAL A 198 -23.83 -0.10 -8.16
N VAL A 199 -22.66 -0.55 -8.60
CA VAL A 199 -21.65 0.28 -9.25
C VAL A 199 -21.56 -0.08 -10.74
N ASP A 200 -21.62 0.94 -11.58
CA ASP A 200 -21.60 0.81 -13.05
C ASP A 200 -20.26 0.20 -13.54
N GLN A 201 -20.35 -0.74 -14.48
CA GLN A 201 -19.20 -1.42 -15.11
C GLN A 201 -18.21 -0.44 -15.74
N LYS A 202 -18.68 0.72 -16.24
CA LYS A 202 -17.81 1.71 -16.91
C LYS A 202 -16.65 2.22 -16.05
N TYR A 203 -16.77 2.17 -14.72
CA TYR A 203 -15.72 2.63 -13.81
C TYR A 203 -14.53 1.65 -13.73
N PHE A 204 -14.72 0.42 -14.21
CA PHE A 204 -13.72 -0.65 -14.22
C PHE A 204 -13.13 -0.88 -15.63
N GLU A 205 -13.44 0.00 -16.57
CA GLU A 205 -12.93 -0.05 -17.93
C GLU A 205 -11.76 0.94 -18.11
N PRO A 206 -10.74 0.61 -18.91
CA PRO A 206 -9.68 1.55 -19.24
C PRO A 206 -10.23 2.85 -19.84
N PRO A 207 -9.64 4.02 -19.51
CA PRO A 207 -10.06 5.28 -20.09
C PRO A 207 -9.84 5.32 -21.60
N GLN A 208 -10.76 5.97 -22.31
CA GLN A 208 -10.72 6.05 -23.77
C GLN A 208 -9.42 6.74 -24.24
N GLY A 209 -8.73 6.13 -25.20
CA GLY A 209 -7.56 6.71 -25.85
C GLY A 209 -6.23 6.53 -25.09
N ILE A 210 -6.22 5.83 -23.95
CA ILE A 210 -4.98 5.50 -23.24
C ILE A 210 -4.77 3.98 -23.25
N VAL A 211 -3.64 3.53 -23.79
CA VAL A 211 -3.26 2.12 -23.83
C VAL A 211 -2.32 1.82 -22.67
N ALA A 212 -2.68 0.83 -21.85
CA ALA A 212 -1.81 0.39 -20.76
C ALA A 212 -0.68 -0.51 -21.29
N VAL A 213 0.56 -0.12 -21.01
CA VAL A 213 1.75 -0.90 -21.38
C VAL A 213 2.06 -1.90 -20.27
N VAL A 214 2.29 -3.16 -20.66
CA VAL A 214 2.66 -4.23 -19.71
C VAL A 214 4.09 -4.02 -19.23
N ASP A 215 4.30 -4.10 -17.93
CA ASP A 215 5.63 -4.21 -17.34
C ASP A 215 6.05 -5.69 -17.25
N PRO A 216 6.93 -6.18 -18.13
CA PRO A 216 7.25 -7.60 -18.25
C PRO A 216 8.03 -8.16 -17.05
N GLU A 217 8.70 -7.33 -16.26
CA GLU A 217 9.48 -7.78 -15.10
C GLU A 217 8.59 -8.08 -13.88
N THR A 218 7.35 -7.58 -13.89
CA THR A 218 6.45 -7.68 -12.73
C THR A 218 5.94 -9.09 -12.46
N ASP A 219 5.74 -9.93 -13.48
CA ASP A 219 5.16 -11.28 -13.29
C ASP A 219 6.09 -12.21 -12.51
N ALA A 220 7.34 -12.36 -13.00
CA ALA A 220 8.31 -13.25 -12.39
C ALA A 220 8.67 -12.80 -10.96
N MET A 221 8.75 -11.48 -10.75
CA MET A 221 8.98 -10.90 -9.43
C MET A 221 7.80 -11.17 -8.49
N ALA A 222 6.56 -10.97 -8.95
CA ALA A 222 5.37 -11.23 -8.14
C ALA A 222 5.25 -12.70 -7.72
N ARG A 223 5.52 -13.65 -8.64
CA ARG A 223 5.56 -15.09 -8.32
C ARG A 223 6.63 -15.42 -7.28
N THR A 224 7.83 -14.89 -7.48
CA THR A 224 8.96 -15.13 -6.57
C THR A 224 8.66 -14.60 -5.19
N LEU A 225 8.13 -13.38 -5.10
CA LEU A 225 7.70 -12.77 -3.84
C LEU A 225 6.67 -13.65 -3.14
N ALA A 226 5.63 -14.08 -3.86
CA ALA A 226 4.58 -14.91 -3.27
C ALA A 226 5.11 -16.24 -2.71
N GLN A 227 5.97 -16.91 -3.47
CA GLN A 227 6.60 -18.15 -3.02
C GLN A 227 7.49 -17.95 -1.78
N GLN A 228 8.29 -16.88 -1.76
CA GLN A 228 9.13 -16.56 -0.61
C GLN A 228 8.31 -16.21 0.63
N THR A 229 7.28 -15.38 0.47
CA THR A 229 6.37 -15.01 1.57
C THR A 229 5.66 -16.24 2.13
N LEU A 230 5.09 -17.10 1.28
CA LEU A 230 4.42 -18.32 1.74
C LEU A 230 5.41 -19.30 2.37
N ALA A 231 6.60 -19.49 1.81
CA ALA A 231 7.62 -20.37 2.39
C ALA A 231 8.01 -19.92 3.81
N MET A 232 8.18 -18.61 4.02
CA MET A 232 8.45 -18.03 5.33
C MET A 232 7.28 -18.27 6.29
N LEU A 233 6.04 -17.98 5.86
CA LEU A 233 4.85 -18.12 6.69
C LEU A 233 4.51 -19.56 7.03
N LYS A 234 4.92 -20.54 6.22
CA LYS A 234 4.75 -21.98 6.50
C LYS A 234 5.73 -22.50 7.55
N SER A 235 6.88 -21.85 7.73
CA SER A 235 7.90 -22.31 8.67
C SER A 235 7.39 -22.20 10.11
N PRO A 236 7.48 -23.24 10.95
CA PRO A 236 7.10 -23.17 12.37
C PRO A 236 7.84 -22.07 13.13
N ASP A 237 9.10 -21.82 12.74
CA ASP A 237 9.94 -20.75 13.28
C ASP A 237 9.98 -19.51 12.37
N GLY A 238 9.09 -19.40 11.38
CA GLY A 238 9.08 -18.28 10.41
C GLY A 238 9.04 -16.92 11.09
N ALA A 239 8.25 -16.79 12.16
CA ALA A 239 8.17 -15.56 12.94
C ALA A 239 9.48 -15.22 13.66
N LYS A 240 10.17 -16.22 14.21
CA LYS A 240 11.45 -16.03 14.90
C LYS A 240 12.56 -15.69 13.90
N LYS A 241 12.65 -16.44 12.80
CA LYS A 241 13.62 -16.18 11.73
C LYS A 241 13.45 -14.78 11.17
N MET A 242 12.21 -14.31 10.97
CA MET A 242 11.98 -12.95 10.51
C MET A 242 12.43 -11.91 11.55
N GLN A 243 12.19 -12.14 12.84
CA GLN A 243 12.69 -11.24 13.90
C GLN A 243 14.22 -11.24 14.02
N GLU A 244 14.87 -12.37 13.73
CA GLU A 244 16.33 -12.54 13.81
C GLU A 244 17.06 -12.07 12.55
N GLU A 245 16.45 -12.25 11.37
CA GLU A 245 17.03 -11.94 10.05
C GLU A 245 16.63 -10.56 9.51
N THR A 246 15.62 -9.89 10.09
CA THR A 246 15.31 -8.49 9.74
C THR A 246 16.22 -7.59 10.57
N PRO A 247 17.30 -7.00 10.01
CA PRO A 247 18.08 -6.04 10.76
C PRO A 247 17.17 -4.91 11.21
N MET A 248 17.14 -4.63 12.52
CA MET A 248 16.37 -3.55 13.17
C MET A 248 16.86 -2.14 12.79
N ASN A 249 17.39 -1.96 11.59
CA ASN A 249 17.87 -0.69 11.09
C ASN A 249 17.39 -0.48 9.64
N PRO A 250 16.23 0.14 9.42
CA PRO A 250 15.65 0.34 8.08
C PRO A 250 16.44 1.34 7.20
N MET A 251 17.63 1.79 7.62
CA MET A 251 18.48 2.73 6.88
C MET A 251 19.74 2.10 6.26
N MET A 252 19.94 0.79 6.32
CA MET A 252 21.09 0.14 5.68
C MET A 252 20.65 -1.14 4.94
N PRO A 253 20.75 -1.20 3.59
CA PRO A 253 20.56 -2.45 2.89
C PRO A 253 21.74 -3.37 3.23
N GLN A 254 21.50 -4.33 4.12
CA GLN A 254 22.41 -5.45 4.33
C GLN A 254 21.82 -6.66 3.60
N GLY A 255 22.49 -7.10 2.53
CA GLY A 255 22.25 -8.46 2.01
C GLY A 255 22.00 -8.63 0.51
N SER A 256 22.55 -7.78 -0.36
CA SER A 256 23.14 -8.29 -1.61
C SER A 256 24.64 -7.99 -1.54
N GLY A 257 25.47 -8.91 -2.04
CA GLY A 257 26.88 -9.07 -1.67
C GLY A 257 27.70 -7.79 -1.54
N GLN A 258 28.71 -7.81 -0.67
CA GLN A 258 29.68 -6.73 -0.43
C GLN A 258 30.13 -6.03 -1.72
N GLN A 259 29.38 -5.03 -2.17
CA GLN A 259 29.88 -3.95 -2.99
C GLN A 259 30.25 -2.86 -1.98
N GLN A 260 31.54 -2.80 -1.65
CA GLN A 260 32.10 -1.59 -1.07
C GLN A 260 31.69 -0.45 -1.98
N MET A 261 30.89 0.50 -1.46
CA MET A 261 30.61 1.75 -2.14
C MET A 261 31.93 2.34 -2.60
N SER A 262 32.00 2.73 -3.87
CA SER A 262 33.17 3.39 -4.39
C SER A 262 33.40 4.70 -3.62
N PRO A 263 34.65 5.18 -3.50
CA PRO A 263 34.94 6.47 -2.86
C PRO A 263 34.15 7.63 -3.48
N ALA A 264 33.77 7.52 -4.76
CA ALA A 264 32.95 8.50 -5.45
C ALA A 264 31.50 8.55 -4.93
N GLU A 265 30.89 7.38 -4.66
CA GLU A 265 29.53 7.29 -4.11
C GLU A 265 29.47 7.78 -2.66
N GLN A 266 30.52 7.54 -1.86
CA GLN A 266 30.64 8.14 -0.52
C GLN A 266 30.68 9.66 -0.58
N GLN A 267 31.41 10.21 -1.55
CA GLN A 267 31.58 11.66 -1.69
C GLN A 267 30.30 12.35 -2.20
N GLU A 268 29.55 11.72 -3.12
CA GLU A 268 28.23 12.21 -3.53
C GLU A 268 27.23 12.19 -2.38
N MET A 269 27.27 11.15 -1.54
CA MET A 269 26.39 11.05 -0.37
C MET A 269 26.71 12.12 0.69
N GLU A 270 28.00 12.39 0.93
CA GLU A 270 28.41 13.50 1.79
C GLU A 270 27.98 14.86 1.25
N GLN A 271 28.11 15.09 -0.07
CA GLN A 271 27.64 16.32 -0.70
C GLN A 271 26.12 16.48 -0.61
N ALA A 272 25.37 15.40 -0.81
CA ALA A 272 23.91 15.41 -0.67
C ALA A 272 23.48 15.75 0.76
N MET A 273 24.15 15.18 1.77
CA MET A 273 23.92 15.52 3.17
C MET A 273 24.30 16.96 3.50
N GLN A 274 25.39 17.48 2.94
CA GLN A 274 25.79 18.88 3.13
C GLN A 274 24.79 19.87 2.49
N MET A 275 24.27 19.58 1.30
CA MET A 275 23.21 20.39 0.70
C MET A 275 21.93 20.40 1.55
N LEU A 276 21.51 19.23 2.05
CA LEU A 276 20.35 19.10 2.93
C LEU A 276 20.52 19.90 4.23
N LYS A 277 21.71 19.84 4.83
CA LYS A 277 22.05 20.62 6.03
C LYS A 277 22.09 22.12 5.76
N GLY A 278 22.55 22.53 4.58
CA GLY A 278 22.53 23.94 4.14
C GLY A 278 21.12 24.48 3.91
N MET A 279 20.19 23.64 3.41
CA MET A 279 18.79 24.01 3.23
C MET A 279 18.01 24.09 4.56
N MET A 280 18.35 23.25 5.54
CA MET A 280 17.71 23.28 6.87
C MET A 280 18.34 24.30 7.84
N GLY A 281 19.46 24.92 7.49
CA GLY A 281 20.30 25.71 8.39
C GLY A 281 20.14 27.24 8.34
N ASN A 282 19.22 27.79 7.52
CA ASN A 282 19.02 29.25 7.44
C ASN A 282 17.55 29.63 7.69
N GLN A 283 17.10 29.46 8.92
CA GLN A 283 16.07 30.33 9.49
C GLN A 283 16.68 31.01 10.73
N LYS A 284 16.86 32.33 10.62
CA LYS A 284 17.12 33.22 11.77
C LYS A 284 15.88 33.32 12.64
#